data_AF-A0A967L244-F1
#
_entry.id   AF-A0A967L244-F1
#
_cell.length_a   1.000
_cell.length_b   1.000
_cell.length_c   1.000
_cell.angle_alpha   90.00
_cell.angle_beta   90.00
_cell.angle_gamma   90.00
#
_symmetry.space_group_name_H-M   'P 1'
#
loop_
_entity.id
_entity.type
_entity.pdbx_description
1 polymer ?
#
loop_
_entity_poly.entity_id
_entity_poly.type
_entity_poly.pdbx_seq_one_letter_code
_entity_poly.pdbx_strand_id
1 'polypeptide(L)'
;MARASKFTDEQRLEIALDMLSGKMSVSEVCRKWDIGSTYAYKLKDRATELLRNGIGKPPGRPSGEVERLRKKVVDLEQLAGDQALVIRYLKKKEGHI
;
A
#
# COMPACT_ATOMS: atom_id res chain seq x y z
N MET A 1 18.90 -7.23 6.95
CA MET A 1 17.89 -6.95 7.99
C MET A 1 17.52 -5.48 7.90
N ALA A 2 16.24 -5.14 7.71
CA ALA A 2 15.82 -3.74 7.69
C ALA A 2 16.15 -3.10 9.04
N ARG A 3 16.93 -2.00 9.03
CA ARG A 3 17.27 -1.27 10.25
C ARG A 3 15.97 -0.87 10.95
N ALA A 4 15.86 -1.19 12.25
CA ALA A 4 14.77 -0.67 13.07
C ALA A 4 14.72 0.85 12.89
N SER A 5 13.57 1.37 12.50
CA SER A 5 13.41 2.80 12.26
C SER A 5 13.58 3.55 13.58
N LYS A 6 14.37 4.63 13.57
CA LYS A 6 14.61 5.52 14.72
C LYS A 6 13.31 6.10 15.32
N PHE A 7 12.24 6.16 14.52
CA PHE A 7 10.99 6.83 14.89
C PHE A 7 9.82 5.85 14.92
N THR A 8 8.93 6.03 15.90
CA THR A 8 7.60 5.41 15.92
C THR A 8 6.74 5.95 14.79
N ASP A 9 5.64 5.28 14.47
CA ASP A 9 4.73 5.74 13.42
C ASP A 9 4.08 7.10 13.79
N GLU A 10 3.78 7.33 15.07
CA GLU A 10 3.27 8.61 15.58
C GLU A 10 4.30 9.74 15.40
N GLN A 11 5.56 9.49 15.74
CA GLN A 11 6.62 10.48 15.54
C GLN A 11 6.81 10.82 14.06
N ARG A 12 6.70 9.82 13.16
CA ARG A 12 6.76 10.10 11.72
C ARG A 12 5.58 10.94 11.25
N LEU A 13 4.38 10.73 11.81
CA LEU A 13 3.22 11.57 11.52
C LEU A 13 3.46 13.01 11.97
N GLU A 14 3.95 13.23 13.18
CA GLU A 14 4.26 14.57 13.68
C GLU A 14 5.32 15.29 12.83
N ILE A 15 6.40 14.61 12.45
CA ILE A 15 7.42 15.16 11.55
C ILE A 15 6.79 15.54 10.20
N ALA A 16 5.94 14.67 9.64
CA ALA A 16 5.27 14.95 8.38
C ALA A 16 4.32 16.17 8.49
N LEU A 17 3.60 16.31 9.60
CA LEU A 17 2.74 17.46 9.87
C LEU A 17 3.55 18.75 9.99
N ASP A 18 4.67 18.74 10.71
CA ASP A 18 5.59 19.89 10.79
C ASP A 18 6.05 20.32 9.38
N MET A 19 6.46 19.35 8.55
CA MET A 19 6.91 19.58 7.17
C MET A 19 5.82 20.07 6.21
N LEU A 20 4.58 19.63 6.41
CA LEU A 20 3.42 20.00 5.57
C LEU A 20 2.79 21.33 6.01
N SER A 21 2.83 21.65 7.30
CA SER A 21 2.20 22.85 7.86
C SER A 21 2.81 24.15 7.35
N GLY A 22 4.08 24.12 6.94
CA GLY A 22 4.83 25.31 6.50
C GLY A 22 5.10 26.33 7.61
N LYS A 23 4.74 26.05 8.86
CA LYS A 23 4.94 26.94 10.02
C LYS A 23 6.41 27.04 10.46
N MET A 24 7.20 26.01 10.13
CA MET A 24 8.63 25.93 10.41
C MET A 24 9.37 25.73 9.08
N SER A 25 10.56 26.32 8.95
CA SER A 25 11.47 26.01 7.86
C SER A 25 11.97 24.57 7.97
N VAL A 26 12.35 23.97 6.83
CA VAL A 26 12.88 22.59 6.81
C VAL A 26 14.09 22.43 7.73
N SER A 27 14.95 23.44 7.80
CA SER A 27 16.12 23.45 8.69
C SER A 27 15.73 23.43 10.18
N GLU A 28 14.64 24.09 10.57
CA GLU A 28 14.13 24.04 11.94
C GLU A 28 13.53 22.67 12.27
N VAL A 29 12.78 22.07 11.35
CA VAL A 29 12.26 20.71 11.51
C VAL A 29 13.40 19.69 11.63
N CYS A 30 14.42 19.80 10.78
CA CYS A 30 15.62 18.96 10.85
C CYS A 30 16.32 19.02 12.20
N ARG A 31 16.43 20.23 12.79
CA ARG A 31 17.02 20.44 14.12
C ARG A 31 16.12 19.90 15.24
N LYS A 32 14.82 20.17 15.19
CA LYS A 32 13.84 19.71 16.20
C LYS A 32 13.84 18.20 16.34
N TRP A 33 13.93 17.48 15.22
CA TRP A 33 13.79 16.03 15.17
C TRP A 33 15.11 15.27 15.00
N ASP A 34 16.23 15.97 14.93
CA ASP A 34 17.56 15.39 14.66
C ASP A 34 17.53 14.45 13.42
N ILE A 35 17.14 15.03 12.28
CA ILE A 35 17.02 14.36 10.98
C ILE A 35 17.73 15.13 9.88
N GLY A 36 18.25 14.39 8.89
CA GLY A 36 18.79 14.98 7.67
C GLY A 36 17.68 15.53 6.75
N SER A 37 18.01 16.58 5.99
CA SER A 37 17.10 17.21 5.02
C SER A 37 16.54 16.22 3.99
N THR A 38 17.35 15.30 3.49
CA THR A 38 16.92 14.25 2.55
C THR A 38 15.79 13.39 3.12
N TYR A 39 15.86 13.04 4.41
CA TYR A 39 14.79 12.27 5.06
C TYR A 39 13.53 13.12 5.20
N ALA A 40 13.67 14.37 5.64
CA ALA A 40 12.57 15.30 5.81
C ALA A 40 11.79 15.52 4.48
N TYR A 41 12.49 15.78 3.38
CA TYR A 41 11.86 15.93 2.06
C TYR A 41 11.18 14.64 1.58
N LYS A 42 11.85 13.48 1.67
CA LYS A 42 11.25 12.19 1.30
C LYS A 42 9.97 11.90 2.09
N LEU A 43 9.97 12.22 3.38
CA LEU A 43 8.81 12.03 4.24
C LEU A 43 7.67 12.98 3.84
N LYS A 44 7.97 14.25 3.56
CA LYS A 44 7.00 15.24 3.06
C LYS A 44 6.37 14.80 1.74
N ASP A 45 7.19 14.37 0.78
CA ASP A 45 6.73 13.95 -0.54
C ASP A 45 5.79 12.74 -0.42
N ARG A 46 6.20 11.74 0.37
CA ARG A 46 5.38 10.55 0.63
C ARG A 46 4.07 10.90 1.34
N ALA A 47 4.10 11.77 2.34
CA ALA A 47 2.90 12.21 3.04
C ALA A 47 1.95 12.97 2.11
N THR A 48 2.50 13.83 1.25
CA THR A 48 1.73 14.58 0.24
C THR A 48 1.07 13.64 -0.77
N GLU A 49 1.79 12.63 -1.26
CA GLU A 49 1.26 11.63 -2.18
C GLU A 49 0.12 10.82 -1.53
N LEU A 50 0.31 10.33 -0.31
CA LEU A 50 -0.72 9.59 0.43
C LEU A 50 -1.96 10.43 0.66
N LEU A 51 -1.79 11.69 1.07
CA LEU A 51 -2.90 12.62 1.24
C LEU A 51 -3.61 12.89 -0.09
N ARG A 52 -2.89 13.17 -1.18
CA ARG A 52 -3.51 13.37 -2.51
C ARG A 52 -4.28 12.15 -2.99
N ASN A 53 -3.74 10.96 -2.74
CA ASN A 53 -4.36 9.70 -3.14
C ASN A 53 -5.53 9.28 -2.24
N GLY A 54 -5.57 9.76 -1.00
CA GLY A 54 -6.56 9.40 0.01
C GLY A 54 -7.64 10.45 0.27
N ILE A 55 -7.36 11.74 0.04
CA ILE A 55 -8.29 12.83 0.33
C ILE A 55 -9.54 12.68 -0.53
N GLY A 56 -10.70 12.55 0.11
CA GLY A 56 -11.97 12.24 -0.56
C GLY A 56 -12.31 10.76 -0.72
N LYS A 57 -11.44 9.83 -0.29
CA LYS A 57 -11.77 8.40 -0.20
C LYS A 57 -12.15 8.02 1.22
N PRO A 58 -13.20 7.20 1.44
CA PRO A 58 -13.53 6.70 2.77
C PRO A 58 -12.35 5.92 3.36
N PRO A 59 -12.01 6.15 4.65
CA PRO A 59 -10.98 5.35 5.31
C PRO A 59 -11.39 3.87 5.31
N GLY A 60 -10.41 2.98 5.12
CA GLY A 60 -10.64 1.54 5.11
C GLY A 60 -11.22 0.96 3.81
N ARG A 61 -11.57 1.80 2.82
CA ARG A 61 -11.96 1.27 1.49
C ARG A 61 -10.69 0.88 0.71
N PRO A 62 -10.56 -0.37 0.23
CA PRO A 62 -9.45 -0.75 -0.65
C PRO A 62 -9.38 0.16 -1.86
N SER A 63 -8.18 0.37 -2.42
CA SER A 63 -8.08 1.11 -3.68
C SER A 63 -8.91 0.41 -4.77
N GLY A 64 -9.41 1.15 -5.75
CA GLY A 64 -10.15 0.55 -6.86
C GLY A 64 -9.32 -0.49 -7.63
N GLU A 65 -7.99 -0.39 -7.56
CA GLU A 65 -7.08 -1.41 -8.07
C GLU A 65 -7.11 -2.69 -7.24
N VAL A 66 -7.04 -2.60 -5.90
CA VAL A 66 -7.16 -3.77 -5.01
C VAL A 66 -8.50 -4.47 -5.23
N GLU A 67 -9.58 -3.72 -5.40
CA GLU A 67 -10.90 -4.30 -5.66
C GLU A 67 -10.96 -5.02 -7.02
N ARG A 68 -10.38 -4.40 -8.07
CA ARG A 68 -10.25 -5.03 -9.39
C ARG A 68 -9.40 -6.30 -9.35
N LEU A 69 -8.30 -6.28 -8.60
CA LEU A 69 -7.44 -7.45 -8.44
C LEU A 69 -8.15 -8.57 -7.68
N ARG A 70 -8.87 -8.26 -6.58
CA ARG A 70 -9.69 -9.22 -5.85
C ARG A 70 -10.73 -9.89 -6.75
N LYS A 71 -11.44 -9.09 -7.55
CA LYS A 71 -12.40 -9.63 -8.53
C LYS A 71 -11.72 -10.56 -9.52
N LYS A 72 -10.57 -10.16 -10.07
CA LYS A 72 -9.82 -10.97 -11.03
C LYS A 72 -9.32 -12.29 -10.42
N VAL A 73 -8.93 -12.29 -9.15
CA VAL A 73 -8.56 -13.52 -8.42
C VAL A 73 -9.74 -14.48 -8.36
N VAL A 74 -10.92 -14.00 -7.93
CA VAL A 74 -12.13 -14.83 -7.88
C VAL A 74 -12.50 -15.39 -9.25
N ASP A 75 -12.45 -14.55 -10.29
CA ASP A 75 -12.76 -14.98 -11.67
C ASP A 75 -11.80 -16.09 -12.15
N LEU A 76 -10.51 -16.00 -11.80
CA LEU A 76 -9.51 -17.00 -12.14
C LEU A 76 -9.65 -18.30 -11.34
N GLU A 77 -9.99 -18.21 -10.05
CA GLU A 77 -10.25 -19.37 -9.20
C GLU A 77 -11.45 -20.17 -9.72
N GLN A 78 -12.53 -19.47 -10.12
CA GLN A 78 -13.71 -20.09 -10.72
C GLN A 78 -13.34 -20.81 -12.04
N LEU A 79 -12.62 -20.12 -12.93
CA LEU A 79 -12.19 -20.69 -14.20
C LEU A 79 -11.34 -21.95 -14.00
N ALA A 80 -10.41 -21.94 -13.04
CA ALA A 80 -9.59 -23.10 -12.71
C ALA A 80 -10.42 -24.28 -12.20
N GLY A 81 -11.44 -24.01 -11.38
CA GLY A 81 -12.40 -25.01 -10.91
C GLY A 81 -13.19 -25.65 -12.04
N ASP A 82 -13.72 -24.84 -12.95
CA ASP A 82 -14.48 -25.30 -14.12
C ASP A 82 -13.61 -26.16 -15.04
N GLN A 83 -12.37 -25.73 -15.30
CA GLN A 83 -11.40 -26.49 -16.08
C GLN A 83 -11.07 -27.83 -15.41
N ALA A 84 -10.88 -27.86 -14.08
CA ALA A 84 -10.61 -29.09 -13.34
C ALA A 84 -11.78 -30.10 -13.41
N LEU A 85 -13.03 -29.62 -13.44
CA LEU A 85 -14.20 -30.47 -13.66
C LEU A 85 -14.21 -31.07 -15.08
N VAL A 86 -13.97 -30.24 -16.10
CA VAL A 86 -13.88 -30.70 -17.50
C VAL A 86 -12.79 -31.76 -17.67
N ILE A 87 -11.59 -31.52 -17.12
CA ILE A 87 -10.48 -32.48 -17.17
C ILE A 87 -10.86 -33.80 -16.51
N ARG A 88 -11.50 -33.76 -15.32
CA ARG A 88 -11.95 -34.99 -14.64
C ARG A 88 -12.97 -35.76 -15.47
N TYR A 89 -13.92 -35.07 -16.08
CA TYR A 89 -14.92 -35.69 -16.95
C TYR A 89 -14.27 -36.37 -18.17
N LEU A 90 -13.36 -35.67 -18.85
CA LEU A 90 -12.64 -36.19 -20.01
C LEU A 90 -11.79 -37.41 -19.64
N LYS A 91 -11.03 -37.35 -18.53
CA LYS A 91 -10.23 -38.48 -18.05
C LYS A 91 -11.08 -39.72 -17.74
N LYS A 92 -12.27 -39.55 -17.16
CA LYS A 92 -13.22 -40.63 -16.90
C LYS A 92 -13.76 -41.24 -18.21
N LYS A 93 -14.01 -40.41 -19.23
CA LYS A 93 -14.51 -40.87 -20.54
C LYS A 93 -13.45 -41.62 -21.34
N GLU A 94 -12.19 -41.22 -21.23
CA GLU A 94 -11.06 -41.83 -21.93
C GLU A 94 -10.50 -43.09 -21.22
N GLY A 95 -11.08 -43.51 -20.10
CA GLY A 95 -10.66 -44.72 -19.38
C GLY A 95 -9.30 -44.58 -18.68
N HIS A 96 -8.83 -43.35 -18.48
CA HIS A 96 -7.59 -43.05 -17.75
C HIS A 96 -7.79 -43.02 -16.22
N ILE A 97 -9.03 -43.27 -15.75
CA ILE A 97 -9.43 -43.58 -14.37
C ILE A 97 -10.64 -44.52 -14.43
#